data_AF-A0A0J7YMV7-F1
#
_entry.id   AF-A0A0J7YMV7-F1
#
_cell.length_a   1.000
_cell.length_b   1.000
_cell.length_c   1.000
_cell.angle_alpha   90.00
_cell.angle_beta   90.00
_cell.angle_gamma   90.00
#
_symmetry.space_group_name_H-M   'P 1'
#
loop_
_entity.id
_entity.type
_entity.pdbx_description
1 polymer ?
#
loop_
_entity_poly.entity_id
_entity_poly.type
_entity_poly.pdbx_seq_one_letter_code
_entity_poly.pdbx_strand_id
1 'polypeptide(L)'
;PSFDDIQENFTKANGFEPIWDPTADAGYLYNEETNEFVTYEAPNSSFIKAQYALQKKLRGMFMWELSYDSKAVILQKLLQGLGLAKKSYRQSCFC
;
A
#
# COMPACT_ATOMS: atom_id res chain seq x y z
N PRO A 1 -4.93 14.49 0.98
CA PRO A 1 -5.62 13.42 1.72
C PRO A 1 -4.58 12.48 2.33
N SER A 2 -4.85 11.95 3.52
CA SER A 2 -4.10 10.83 4.11
C SER A 2 -4.44 9.50 3.41
N PHE A 3 -3.68 8.44 3.65
CA PHE A 3 -4.03 7.11 3.12
C PHE A 3 -5.31 6.56 3.77
N ASP A 4 -5.57 6.94 5.02
CA ASP A 4 -6.84 6.66 5.68
C ASP A 4 -8.01 7.39 4.99
N ASP A 5 -7.84 8.67 4.63
CA ASP A 5 -8.87 9.43 3.89
C ASP A 5 -9.18 8.77 2.55
N ILE A 6 -8.15 8.25 1.86
CA ILE A 6 -8.30 7.57 0.57
C ILE A 6 -9.17 6.32 0.72
N GLN A 7 -8.94 5.52 1.75
CA GLN A 7 -9.72 4.31 1.99
C GLN A 7 -11.19 4.61 2.32
N GLU A 8 -11.47 5.73 2.98
CA GLU A 8 -12.80 6.06 3.48
C GLU A 8 -13.63 6.86 2.47
N ASN A 9 -13.00 7.80 1.77
CA ASN A 9 -13.72 8.78 0.93
C ASN A 9 -13.54 8.55 -0.58
N PHE A 10 -12.47 7.90 -1.02
CA PHE A 10 -12.17 7.73 -2.44
C PHE A 10 -12.53 6.31 -2.87
N THR A 11 -13.79 5.95 -2.66
CA THR A 11 -14.33 4.61 -2.93
C THR A 11 -15.18 4.60 -4.19
N LYS A 12 -15.45 3.39 -4.73
CA LYS A 12 -16.37 3.22 -5.86
C LYS A 12 -17.77 3.80 -5.59
N ALA A 13 -18.23 3.75 -4.34
CA ALA A 13 -19.53 4.32 -3.96
C ALA A 13 -19.57 5.86 -4.12
N ASN A 14 -18.41 6.51 -4.08
CA ASN A 14 -18.24 7.94 -4.31
C ASN A 14 -17.73 8.25 -5.73
N GLY A 15 -17.87 7.31 -6.67
CA GLY A 15 -17.52 7.50 -8.08
C GLY A 15 -16.03 7.33 -8.41
N PHE A 16 -15.18 6.97 -7.45
CA PHE A 16 -13.76 6.73 -7.70
C PHE A 16 -13.49 5.29 -8.13
N GLU A 17 -13.07 5.11 -9.38
CA GLU A 17 -12.67 3.82 -9.91
C GLU A 17 -11.16 3.58 -9.72
N PRO A 18 -10.75 2.48 -9.05
CA PRO A 18 -9.35 2.13 -8.89
C PRO A 18 -8.81 1.49 -10.16
N ILE A 19 -7.68 2.02 -10.64
CA ILE A 19 -7.01 1.58 -11.86
C ILE A 19 -5.56 1.23 -11.53
N TRP A 20 -5.05 0.19 -12.18
CA TRP A 20 -3.65 -0.26 -12.06
C TRP A 20 -2.89 0.05 -13.34
N ASP A 21 -1.74 0.72 -13.21
CA ASP A 21 -0.77 0.87 -14.29
C ASP A 21 0.29 -0.24 -14.18
N PRO A 22 0.30 -1.23 -15.10
CA PRO A 22 1.24 -2.33 -15.07
C PRO A 22 2.65 -1.94 -15.53
N THR A 23 2.82 -0.79 -16.18
CA THR A 23 4.15 -0.31 -16.59
C THR A 23 4.83 0.40 -15.43
N ALA A 24 4.07 1.16 -14.65
CA ALA A 24 4.57 1.88 -13.49
C ALA A 24 4.55 1.06 -12.18
N ASP A 25 3.87 -0.09 -12.18
CA ASP A 25 3.54 -0.87 -10.97
C ASP A 25 2.88 0.02 -9.89
N ALA A 26 1.90 0.82 -10.30
CA ALA A 26 1.26 1.83 -9.45
C ALA A 26 -0.27 1.83 -9.60
N GLY A 27 -0.96 2.09 -8.49
CA GLY A 27 -2.40 2.31 -8.47
C GLY A 27 -2.76 3.79 -8.47
N TYR A 28 -3.87 4.13 -9.10
CA TYR A 28 -4.48 5.45 -9.03
C TYR A 28 -6.00 5.34 -9.03
N LEU A 29 -6.68 6.42 -8.66
CA LEU A 29 -8.13 6.52 -8.66
C LEU A 29 -8.56 7.59 -9.66
N TYR A 30 -9.64 7.33 -10.38
CA TYR A 30 -10.23 8.30 -11.29
C TYR A 30 -11.74 8.37 -11.10
N ASN A 31 -12.28 9.58 -11.02
CA ASN A 31 -13.72 9.82 -11.02
C ASN A 31 -14.10 10.50 -12.34
N GLU A 32 -14.86 9.79 -13.18
CA GLU A 32 -15.24 10.30 -14.51
C GLU A 32 -16.23 11.45 -14.45
N GLU A 33 -17.08 11.51 -13.43
CA GLU A 33 -18.10 12.55 -13.27
C GLU A 33 -17.48 13.89 -12.86
N THR A 34 -16.51 13.86 -11.93
CA THR A 34 -15.84 15.06 -11.42
C THR A 34 -14.55 15.40 -12.17
N ASN A 35 -14.04 14.48 -13.00
CA ASN A 35 -12.70 14.52 -13.61
C ASN A 35 -11.56 14.61 -12.58
N GLU A 36 -11.77 14.10 -11.36
CA GLU A 36 -10.73 14.07 -10.33
C GLU A 36 -9.83 12.84 -10.49
N PHE A 37 -8.53 13.09 -10.43
CA PHE A 37 -7.48 12.07 -10.52
C PHE A 37 -6.63 12.09 -9.26
N VAL A 38 -6.47 10.92 -8.64
CA VAL A 38 -5.72 10.77 -7.38
C VAL A 38 -4.67 9.68 -7.53
N THR A 39 -3.40 10.08 -7.45
CA THR A 39 -2.30 9.14 -7.27
C THR A 39 -2.09 8.88 -5.79
N TYR A 40 -1.76 7.64 -5.46
CA TYR A 40 -1.51 7.25 -4.09
C TYR A 40 -0.58 6.05 -4.03
N GLU A 41 -0.02 5.80 -2.84
CA GLU A 41 0.71 4.56 -2.63
C GLU A 41 -0.28 3.42 -2.36
N ALA A 42 -0.38 2.46 -3.26
CA ALA A 42 -1.23 1.29 -3.09
C ALA A 42 -0.51 0.20 -2.26
N PRO A 43 -1.27 -0.67 -1.57
CA PRO A 43 -0.70 -1.82 -0.86
C PRO A 43 0.17 -2.73 -1.74
N ASN A 44 -0.23 -2.94 -3.00
CA ASN A 44 0.52 -3.77 -3.95
C ASN A 44 1.82 -3.10 -4.41
N SER A 45 1.78 -1.82 -4.78
CA SER A 45 2.98 -1.06 -5.19
C SER A 45 4.00 -0.97 -4.05
N SER A 46 3.54 -0.79 -2.81
CA SER A 46 4.40 -0.81 -1.62
C SER A 46 5.16 -2.12 -1.47
N PHE A 47 4.46 -3.25 -1.62
CA PHE A 47 5.08 -4.57 -1.55
C PHE A 47 6.11 -4.79 -2.66
N ILE A 48 5.77 -4.41 -3.91
CA ILE A 48 6.66 -4.54 -5.07
C ILE A 48 7.92 -3.69 -4.88
N LYS A 49 7.78 -2.43 -4.45
CA LYS A 49 8.92 -1.53 -4.16
C LYS A 49 9.83 -2.10 -3.06
N ALA A 50 9.25 -2.71 -2.03
CA ALA A 50 10.01 -3.38 -0.98
C ALA A 50 10.78 -4.61 -1.48
N GLN A 51 10.15 -5.43 -2.33
CA GLN A 51 10.86 -6.53 -2.98
C GLN A 51 11.99 -6.02 -3.89
N TYR A 52 11.75 -4.94 -4.63
CA TYR A 52 12.76 -4.31 -5.47
C TYR A 52 13.96 -3.84 -4.63
N ALA A 53 13.70 -3.17 -3.50
CA ALA A 53 14.76 -2.72 -2.59
C ALA A 53 15.62 -3.88 -2.07
N LEU A 54 15.00 -5.02 -1.70
CA LEU A 54 15.73 -6.24 -1.35
C LEU A 54 16.56 -6.78 -2.52
N GLN A 55 15.97 -6.92 -3.71
CA GLN A 55 16.64 -7.47 -4.89
C GLN A 55 17.85 -6.62 -5.30
N LYS A 56 17.75 -5.30 -5.15
CA LYS A 56 18.82 -4.35 -5.43
C LYS A 56 19.80 -4.15 -4.27
N LYS A 57 19.64 -4.86 -3.16
CA LYS A 57 20.48 -4.75 -1.96
C LYS A 57 20.54 -3.31 -1.41
N LEU A 58 19.44 -2.58 -1.50
CA LEU A 58 19.31 -1.27 -0.88
C LEU A 58 19.23 -1.43 0.64
N ARG A 59 19.62 -0.38 1.38
CA ARG A 59 19.74 -0.45 2.84
C ARG A 59 18.40 -0.54 3.57
N GLY A 60 17.31 -0.17 2.92
CA GLY A 60 15.97 -0.19 3.48
C GLY A 60 15.01 0.70 2.72
N MET A 61 13.88 1.00 3.35
CA MET A 61 12.85 1.90 2.83
C MET A 61 12.39 2.86 3.91
N PHE A 62 11.82 3.96 3.45
CA PHE A 62 11.23 5.00 4.26
C PHE A 62 9.82 5.29 3.74
N MET A 63 8.89 5.66 4.62
CA MET A 63 7.56 6.11 4.24
C MET A 63 7.26 7.48 4.87
N TRP A 64 6.57 8.32 4.10
CA TRP A 64 6.07 9.60 4.58
C TRP A 64 4.53 9.61 4.48
N GLU A 65 3.78 9.94 5.52
CA GLU A 65 4.18 9.89 6.94
C GLU A 65 3.31 8.89 7.70
N LEU A 66 3.83 8.42 8.83
CA LEU A 66 3.19 7.35 9.58
C LEU A 66 1.79 7.76 10.11
N SER A 67 1.59 9.05 10.40
CA SER A 67 0.29 9.55 10.88
C SER A 67 -0.83 9.44 9.83
N TYR A 68 -0.48 9.28 8.55
CA TYR A 68 -1.44 9.16 7.45
C TYR A 68 -1.82 7.70 7.14
N ASP A 69 -1.23 6.73 7.84
CA ASP A 69 -1.50 5.29 7.73
C ASP A 69 -1.77 4.73 9.15
N SER A 70 -2.83 5.20 9.81
CA SER A 70 -3.13 4.86 11.20
C SER A 70 -3.38 3.36 11.43
N LYS A 71 -3.85 2.66 10.39
CA LYS A 71 -4.06 1.20 10.38
C LYS A 71 -2.79 0.42 9.98
N ALA A 72 -1.68 1.11 9.72
CA ALA A 72 -0.38 0.56 9.35
C ALA A 72 -0.43 -0.39 8.14
N VAL A 73 -1.33 -0.16 7.18
CA VAL A 73 -1.52 -1.03 6.02
C VAL A 73 -0.33 -0.93 5.08
N ILE A 74 0.09 0.28 4.75
CA ILE A 74 1.25 0.53 3.88
C ILE A 74 2.52 0.09 4.58
N LEU A 75 2.68 0.44 5.86
CA LEU A 75 3.81 -0.01 6.66
C LEU A 75 3.93 -1.54 6.68
N GLN A 76 2.82 -2.25 6.90
CA GLN A 76 2.82 -3.72 6.89
C GLN A 76 3.20 -4.29 5.53
N LYS A 77 2.78 -3.68 4.42
CA LYS A 77 3.15 -4.15 3.07
C LYS A 77 4.64 -3.95 2.78
N LEU A 78 5.22 -2.84 3.22
CA LEU A 78 6.66 -2.61 3.15
C LEU A 78 7.41 -3.66 3.96
N LEU A 79 6.99 -3.92 5.21
CA LEU A 79 7.60 -4.94 6.06
C LEU A 79 7.47 -6.35 5.47
N GLN A 80 6.33 -6.69 4.87
CA GLN A 80 6.12 -7.96 4.16
C GLN A 80 7.08 -8.10 2.98
N GLY A 81 7.18 -7.07 2.13
CA GLY A 81 8.06 -7.10 0.96
C GLY A 81 9.55 -7.12 1.32
N LEU A 82 9.92 -6.53 2.47
CA LEU A 82 11.28 -6.60 3.04
C LEU A 82 11.56 -7.92 3.78
N GLY A 83 10.58 -8.81 3.92
CA GLY A 83 10.73 -10.06 4.68
C GLY A 83 10.83 -9.87 6.20
N LEU A 84 10.39 -8.71 6.71
CA LEU A 84 10.44 -8.30 8.12
C LEU A 84 9.08 -8.41 8.84
N ALA A 85 8.02 -8.79 8.12
CA ALA A 85 6.71 -8.97 8.73
C ALA A 85 6.77 -10.05 9.82
N LYS A 86 6.26 -9.72 11.02
CA LYS A 86 6.15 -10.68 12.13
C LYS A 86 5.35 -11.89 11.64
N LYS A 87 5.96 -13.08 11.70
CA LYS A 87 5.21 -14.33 11.58
C LYS A 87 4.20 -14.35 12.73
N SER A 88 2.92 -14.50 12.39
CA SER A 88 1.91 -14.89 13.38
C SER A 88 2.33 -16.26 13.91
N TYR A 89 2.86 -16.29 15.13
CA TYR A 89 3.02 -17.53 15.89
C TYR A 89 1.61 -18.00 16.26
N ARG A 90 0.90 -18.65 15.33
CA ARG A 90 -0.15 -19.61 15.73
C ARG A 90 0.60 -20.79 16.30
N GLN A 91 0.54 -20.92 17.62
CA GLN A 91 1.06 -22.07 18.35
C GLN A 91 0.60 -23.35 17.65
N SER A 92 1.57 -24.12 17.16
CA SER A 92 1.42 -25.58 17.12
C SER A 92 1.28 -26.02 18.58
N CYS A 93 0.06 -26.07 19.09
CA CYS A 93 -0.24 -26.96 20.21
C CYS A 93 -0.08 -28.37 19.66
N PHE A 94 1.13 -28.91 19.83
CA PHE A 94 1.31 -30.33 20.03
C PHE A 94 0.66 -30.68 21.36
N CYS A 95 -0.44 -31.42 21.30
CA CYS A 95 -0.85 -32.37 22.31
C CYS A 95 -1.47 -33.56 21.56
#